data_AF-A0A7W1Z783-F1
#
_entry.id   AF-A0A7W1Z783-F1
#
_cell.length_a   1.000
_cell.length_b   1.000
_cell.length_c   1.000
_cell.angle_alpha   90.00
_cell.angle_beta   90.00
_cell.angle_gamma   90.00
#
_symmetry.space_group_name_H-M   'P 1'
#
loop_
_entity.id
_entity.type
_entity.pdbx_description
1 polymer ?
#
loop_
_entity_poly.entity_id
_entity_poly.type
_entity_poly.pdbx_seq_one_letter_code
_entity_poly.pdbx_strand_id
1 'polypeptide(L)'
;SYSHDTYDFYKPVCEWINVYSQNLNKTTTFDINVDYINSVSVKYLTNMIKKLVESNTKGRLIIINWFYQEEDEDDAFELGKSIEREAKIKFNYIVL
;
A
#
# COMPACT_ATOMS: atom_id res chain seq x y z
N SER A 1 8.03 19.51 -13.36
CA SER A 1 7.34 18.68 -14.36
C SER A 1 7.22 17.21 -13.96
N TYR A 2 7.24 16.85 -12.66
CA TYR A 2 7.24 15.45 -12.19
C TYR A 2 5.84 14.80 -12.10
N SER A 3 4.76 15.58 -12.27
CA SER A 3 3.40 15.13 -11.97
C SER A 3 2.77 14.24 -13.05
N HIS A 4 3.14 14.43 -14.32
CA HIS A 4 2.57 13.62 -15.42
C HIS A 4 3.11 12.19 -15.39
N ASP A 5 4.44 12.06 -15.27
CA ASP A 5 5.12 10.75 -15.21
C ASP A 5 4.63 9.90 -14.03
N THR A 6 4.35 10.54 -12.88
CA THR A 6 3.87 9.84 -11.69
C THR A 6 2.44 9.30 -11.88
N TYR A 7 1.56 10.07 -12.54
CA TYR A 7 0.20 9.61 -12.83
C TYR A 7 0.20 8.44 -13.80
N ASP A 8 0.94 8.55 -14.91
CA ASP A 8 1.01 7.49 -15.92
C ASP A 8 1.61 6.20 -15.35
N PHE A 9 2.55 6.31 -14.42
CA PHE A 9 3.13 5.17 -13.70
C PHE A 9 2.10 4.46 -12.81
N TYR A 10 1.35 5.21 -11.98
CA TYR A 10 0.42 4.63 -11.02
C TYR A 10 -0.94 4.26 -11.60
N LYS A 11 -1.32 4.82 -12.75
CA LYS A 11 -2.58 4.53 -13.43
C LYS A 11 -2.83 3.03 -13.64
N PRO A 12 -1.93 2.26 -14.30
CA PRO A 12 -2.18 0.83 -14.52
C PRO A 12 -2.31 0.04 -13.20
N VAL A 13 -1.55 0.41 -12.17
CA VAL A 13 -1.64 -0.24 -10.85
C VAL A 13 -2.96 0.08 -10.16
N CYS A 14 -3.40 1.35 -10.20
CA CYS A 14 -4.70 1.76 -9.69
C CYS A 14 -5.84 1.03 -10.39
N GLU A 15 -5.79 0.93 -11.71
CA GLU A 15 -6.78 0.22 -12.51
C GLU A 15 -6.82 -1.28 -12.18
N TRP A 16 -5.64 -1.91 -12.01
CA TRP A 16 -5.56 -3.29 -11.58
C TRP A 16 -6.19 -3.51 -10.21
N ILE A 17 -5.91 -2.66 -9.21
CA ILE A 17 -6.53 -2.74 -7.88
C ILE A 17 -8.04 -2.53 -7.97
N ASN A 18 -8.51 -1.62 -8.82
CA ASN A 18 -9.95 -1.39 -9.02
C ASN A 18 -10.67 -2.63 -9.54
N VAL A 19 -10.06 -3.35 -10.49
CA VAL A 19 -10.64 -4.58 -11.04
C VAL A 19 -10.55 -5.71 -10.02
N TYR A 20 -9.39 -5.87 -9.39
CA TYR A 20 -9.15 -6.91 -8.39
C TYR A 20 -10.12 -6.77 -7.20
N SER A 21 -10.37 -5.55 -6.74
CA SER A 21 -11.22 -5.30 -5.57
C SER A 21 -12.71 -5.66 -5.80
N GLN A 22 -13.15 -5.80 -7.05
CA GLN A 22 -14.50 -6.27 -7.38
C GLN A 22 -14.70 -7.77 -7.11
N ASN A 23 -13.64 -8.56 -7.18
CA ASN A 23 -13.70 -10.00 -6.92
C ASN A 23 -12.50 -10.46 -6.09
N LEU A 24 -12.42 -9.95 -4.86
CA LEU A 24 -11.37 -10.31 -3.92
C LEU A 24 -11.32 -11.83 -3.67
N ASN A 25 -10.10 -12.36 -3.77
CA ASN A 25 -9.77 -13.70 -3.33
C ASN A 25 -10.10 -13.89 -1.83
N LYS A 26 -10.15 -15.15 -1.38
CA LYS A 26 -10.38 -15.46 0.05
C LYS A 26 -9.33 -14.79 0.95
N THR A 27 -8.08 -14.78 0.47
CA THR A 27 -6.94 -14.12 1.10
C THR A 27 -6.24 -13.26 0.06
N THR A 28 -5.92 -12.02 0.41
CA THR A 28 -5.07 -11.12 -0.35
C THR A 28 -3.88 -10.74 0.52
N THR A 29 -2.67 -10.98 0.03
CA THR A 29 -1.44 -10.51 0.67
C THR A 29 -0.87 -9.39 -0.19
N PHE A 30 -0.50 -8.28 0.43
CA PHE A 30 0.18 -7.17 -0.22
C PHE A 30 1.53 -6.92 0.45
N ASP A 31 2.58 -7.27 -0.28
CA ASP A 31 3.97 -7.14 0.15
C ASP A 31 4.52 -5.81 -0.36
N ILE A 32 4.90 -4.93 0.56
CA ILE A 32 5.40 -3.59 0.27
C ILE A 32 6.85 -3.54 0.69
N ASN A 33 7.74 -3.46 -0.29
CA ASN A 33 9.17 -3.28 -0.08
C ASN A 33 9.60 -2.02 -0.83
N VAL A 34 9.93 -0.96 -0.10
CA VAL A 34 10.27 0.34 -0.66
C VAL A 34 11.43 0.97 0.10
N ASP A 35 12.53 1.23 -0.60
CA ASP A 35 13.70 1.90 -0.01
C ASP A 35 13.47 3.42 0.14
N TYR A 36 12.83 4.04 -0.86
CA TYR A 36 12.48 5.45 -0.84
C TYR A 36 11.26 5.74 -1.71
N ILE A 37 10.25 6.42 -1.16
CA ILE A 37 9.10 6.90 -1.91
C ILE A 37 8.81 8.37 -1.64
N ASN A 38 8.54 9.13 -2.71
CA ASN A 38 8.19 10.53 -2.59
C ASN A 38 6.74 10.73 -2.10
N SER A 39 6.39 11.95 -1.68
CA SER A 39 5.07 12.24 -1.09
C SER A 39 3.88 11.99 -2.02
N VAL A 40 4.07 12.04 -3.35
CA VAL A 40 3.00 11.73 -4.32
C VAL A 40 2.78 10.22 -4.35
N SER A 41 3.86 9.44 -4.37
CA SER A 41 3.87 7.98 -4.34
C SER A 41 3.22 7.43 -3.07
N VAL A 42 3.52 8.06 -1.91
CA VAL A 42 2.85 7.76 -0.63
C VAL A 42 1.33 7.89 -0.76
N LYS A 43 0.84 8.99 -1.33
CA LYS A 43 -0.62 9.19 -1.52
C LYS A 43 -1.24 8.11 -2.39
N TYR A 44 -0.58 7.71 -3.47
CA TYR A 44 -1.07 6.63 -4.33
C TYR A 44 -1.13 5.30 -3.58
N LEU A 45 -0.04 4.91 -2.90
CA LEU A 45 0.01 3.68 -2.12
C LEU A 45 -1.07 3.65 -1.02
N THR A 46 -1.22 4.73 -0.26
CA THR A 46 -2.25 4.82 0.78
C THR A 46 -3.66 4.70 0.20
N ASN A 47 -3.94 5.38 -0.91
CA ASN A 47 -5.25 5.31 -1.57
C ASN A 47 -5.54 3.91 -2.12
N MET A 48 -4.54 3.22 -2.64
CA MET A 48 -4.64 1.85 -3.12
C MET A 48 -5.02 0.88 -1.99
N ILE A 49 -4.33 0.95 -0.86
CA ILE A 49 -4.60 0.11 0.31
C ILE A 49 -5.99 0.42 0.87
N LYS A 50 -6.35 1.71 1.02
CA LYS A 50 -7.69 2.13 1.47
C LYS A 50 -8.78 1.56 0.59
N LYS A 51 -8.63 1.66 -0.73
CA LYS A 51 -9.61 1.13 -1.66
C LYS A 51 -9.79 -0.38 -1.52
N LEU A 52 -8.69 -1.11 -1.35
CA LEU A 52 -8.72 -2.55 -1.12
C LEU A 52 -9.50 -2.90 0.16
N VAL A 53 -9.21 -2.20 1.25
CA VAL A 53 -9.87 -2.36 2.55
C VAL A 53 -11.35 -2.00 2.49
N GLU A 54 -11.70 -0.87 1.89
CA GLU A 54 -13.08 -0.39 1.74
C GLU A 54 -13.92 -1.29 0.82
N SER A 55 -13.31 -1.87 -0.21
CA SER A 55 -13.99 -2.82 -1.11
C SER A 55 -14.25 -4.18 -0.47
N ASN A 56 -13.64 -4.47 0.69
CA ASN A 56 -13.74 -5.75 1.37
C ASN A 56 -15.06 -5.94 2.14
N THR A 57 -16.16 -5.90 1.42
CA THR A 57 -17.52 -6.08 1.98
C THR A 57 -17.83 -7.51 2.43
N LYS A 58 -17.06 -8.50 1.95
CA LYS A 58 -17.26 -9.93 2.21
C LYS A 58 -16.39 -10.48 3.35
N GLY A 59 -15.69 -9.62 4.09
CA GLY A 59 -14.82 -10.02 5.20
C GLY A 59 -13.68 -10.97 4.77
N ARG A 60 -13.14 -10.77 3.55
CA ARG A 60 -11.96 -11.50 3.08
C ARG A 60 -10.75 -11.15 3.95
N LEU A 61 -9.78 -12.07 4.02
CA LEU A 61 -8.55 -11.82 4.74
C LEU A 61 -7.64 -10.93 3.88
N ILE A 62 -7.28 -9.75 4.41
CA ILE A 62 -6.28 -8.87 3.80
C ILE A 62 -5.09 -8.81 4.74
N ILE A 63 -3.90 -9.08 4.21
CA ILE A 63 -2.63 -9.07 4.92
C ILE A 63 -1.75 -8.03 4.24
N ILE A 64 -1.26 -7.05 4.99
CA ILE A 64 -0.29 -6.07 4.51
C ILE A 64 1.04 -6.35 5.19
N ASN A 65 2.07 -6.63 4.41
CA ASN A 65 3.44 -6.80 4.89
C ASN A 65 4.26 -5.60 4.46
N TRP A 66 4.90 -4.94 5.42
CA TRP A 66 5.76 -3.78 5.23
C TRP A 66 7.20 -4.21 5.51
N PHE A 67 8.00 -4.29 4.46
CA PHE A 67 9.40 -4.64 4.51
C PHE A 67 10.25 -3.37 4.62
N TYR A 68 11.25 -3.39 5.49
CA TYR A 68 12.18 -2.28 5.68
C TYR A 68 13.57 -2.80 6.07
N GLN A 69 14.62 -2.01 5.80
CA GLN A 69 15.99 -2.29 6.23
C GLN A 69 16.19 -1.76 7.67
N GLU A 70 17.01 -2.44 8.48
CA GLU A 70 17.33 -1.99 9.84
C GLU A 70 18.03 -0.61 9.83
N GLU A 71 18.82 -0.32 8.79
CA GLU A 71 19.52 0.96 8.63
C GLU A 71 18.58 2.15 8.36
N ASP A 72 17.38 1.89 7.83
CA ASP A 72 16.36 2.89 7.48
C ASP A 72 15.15 2.84 8.44
N GLU A 73 15.32 2.20 9.61
CA GLU A 73 14.23 1.90 10.54
C GLU A 73 13.38 3.14 10.87
N ASP A 74 13.99 4.25 11.27
CA ASP A 74 13.25 5.42 11.73
C ASP A 74 12.29 6.00 10.68
N ASP A 75 12.76 6.21 9.45
CA ASP A 75 11.97 6.86 8.39
C ASP A 75 10.97 5.90 7.73
N ALA A 76 11.41 4.68 7.39
CA ALA A 76 10.57 3.70 6.71
C ALA A 76 9.47 3.16 7.64
N PHE A 77 9.80 2.95 8.92
CA PHE A 77 8.83 2.49 9.91
C PHE A 77 7.77 3.56 10.20
N GLU A 78 8.16 4.82 10.42
CA GLU A 78 7.20 5.90 10.67
C GLU A 78 6.28 6.15 9.46
N LEU A 79 6.81 6.03 8.24
CA LEU A 79 6.00 6.08 7.03
C LEU A 79 4.97 4.94 7.00
N GLY A 80 5.41 3.70 7.23
CA GLY A 80 4.52 2.54 7.33
C GLY A 80 3.43 2.75 8.39
N LYS A 81 3.79 3.30 9.56
CA LYS A 81 2.85 3.62 10.65
C LYS A 81 1.85 4.69 10.26
N SER A 82 2.27 5.71 9.51
CA SER A 82 1.38 6.75 9.00
C SER A 82 0.33 6.16 8.05
N ILE A 83 0.77 5.33 7.10
CA ILE A 83 -0.12 4.66 6.14
C ILE A 83 -1.04 3.67 6.85
N GLU A 84 -0.55 2.88 7.81
CA GLU A 84 -1.32 1.95 8.63
C GLU A 84 -2.51 2.65 9.31
N ARG A 85 -2.24 3.82 9.94
CA ARG A 85 -3.26 4.63 10.61
C ARG A 85 -4.30 5.17 9.61
N GLU A 86 -3.86 5.65 8.45
CA GLU A 86 -4.77 6.21 7.45
C GLU A 86 -5.63 5.14 6.77
N ALA A 87 -5.03 3.98 6.47
CA ALA A 87 -5.68 2.84 5.83
C ALA A 87 -6.58 2.03 6.77
N LYS A 88 -6.46 2.25 8.09
CA LYS A 88 -7.26 1.57 9.13
C LYS A 88 -7.19 0.04 9.05
N ILE A 89 -6.04 -0.49 8.65
CA ILE A 89 -5.73 -1.92 8.63
C ILE A 89 -4.36 -2.14 9.23
N LYS A 90 -4.19 -3.23 9.99
CA LYS A 90 -2.92 -3.55 10.64
C LYS A 90 -1.89 -4.04 9.62
N PHE A 91 -0.66 -3.57 9.78
CA PHE A 91 0.47 -3.97 8.96
C PHE A 91 1.37 -4.92 9.76
N ASN A 92 1.94 -5.92 9.08
CA ASN A 92 3.04 -6.70 9.59
C ASN A 92 4.34 -5.99 9.18
N TYR A 93 5.18 -5.65 10.15
CA TYR A 93 6.46 -5.01 9.90
C TYR A 93 7.55 -6.09 9.92
N ILE A 94 8.31 -6.17 8.84
CA ILE A 94 9.29 -7.23 8.60
C ILE A 94 10.63 -6.56 8.26
N VAL A 95 11.64 -6.78 9.10
CA VAL A 95 13.02 -6.36 8.81
C VAL A 95 13.60 -7.32 7.77
N LEU A 96 14.24 -6.76 6.74
CA LEU A 96 14.95 -7.52 5.70
C LEU A 96 16.36 -7.92 6.10
#